data_AF-A0A9Y1D1I2-F1
#
_entry.id   AF-A0A9Y1D1I2-F1
#
_cell.length_a   1.000
_cell.length_b   1.000
_cell.length_c   1.000
_cell.angle_alpha   90.00
_cell.angle_beta   90.00
_cell.angle_gamma   90.00
#
_symmetry.space_group_name_H-M   'P 1'
#
loop_
_entity.id
_entity.type
_entity.pdbx_description
1 polymer ?
#
loop_
_entity_poly.entity_id
_entity_poly.type
_entity_poly.pdbx_seq_one_letter_code
_entity_poly.pdbx_strand_id
1 'polypeptide(L)'
;MEGIWFGIDWDEIHWGKHDGSYKGRRYYQASHPKSGSFINPLHINLGQSFPDAYACKAKDVLIMTPRILFLNNYGVYGLGSQEVTSQFSSIASKLTELDLSTNLLKSWTQVVEIANIIPNLILLNVSSNRLIIPENVEMFAKSFTNVEELILNRMDYNWANILSVTSMFPSLQRLYASFNNLETFIDSTGKLTKLKFLSLSNNRISDENELLKFGQLPQLSTLYVNNNQLTSVSFNDVSLEDGKKTSHFRSLECLSLNKNDINNRSSIDELSKLANLTELILANNPLGAVYKDKLFYITVGKIGSLKKYSKAEFLVEERKSAEIFYLRMVEKLALEKNISEEDTAKTCSRYKELVKLYGHASPESLITKTTVLRDKLIAVDIETVNIPDKVFKNKKLSPTMTILKLK
;
A
#
# COMPACT_ATOMS: atom_id res chain seq x y z
N MET A 1 6.69 28.48 39.71
CA MET A 1 6.63 27.02 39.63
C MET A 1 7.50 26.55 40.77
N GLU A 2 6.88 26.14 41.86
CA GLU A 2 7.56 25.39 42.92
C GLU A 2 7.38 23.90 42.62
N GLY A 3 8.37 23.07 42.96
CA GLY A 3 8.37 21.63 42.71
C GLY A 3 9.03 21.19 41.38
N ILE A 4 9.00 19.89 41.13
CA ILE A 4 9.56 19.25 39.92
C ILE A 4 8.56 19.37 38.78
N TRP A 5 9.04 19.79 37.62
CA TRP A 5 8.26 19.88 36.38
C TRP A 5 9.04 19.20 35.25
N PHE A 6 8.33 18.49 34.37
CA PHE A 6 8.93 17.91 33.18
C PHE A 6 8.88 18.90 32.04
N GLY A 7 10.03 19.14 31.40
CA GLY A 7 10.10 19.82 30.11
C GLY A 7 9.77 18.83 29.00
N ILE A 8 8.72 19.11 28.23
CA ILE A 8 8.31 18.30 27.08
C ILE A 8 8.45 19.13 25.82
N ASP A 9 9.16 18.59 24.83
CA ASP A 9 9.20 19.12 23.48
C ASP A 9 8.25 18.32 22.60
N TRP A 10 7.16 18.95 22.15
CA TRP A 10 6.13 18.31 21.36
C TRP A 10 6.53 18.19 19.90
N ASP A 11 6.27 17.04 19.29
CA ASP A 11 6.26 16.85 17.83
C ASP A 11 5.43 17.93 17.11
N GLU A 12 4.23 18.13 17.62
CA GLU A 12 3.25 19.04 17.07
C GLU A 12 3.39 20.42 17.70
N ILE A 13 3.89 21.39 16.92
CA ILE A 13 4.22 22.74 17.37
C ILE A 13 3.04 23.41 18.11
N HIS A 14 1.80 23.11 17.72
CA HIS A 14 0.59 23.72 18.29
C HIS A 14 0.23 23.21 19.69
N TRP A 15 0.86 22.14 20.18
CA TRP A 15 0.68 21.66 21.56
C TRP A 15 1.60 22.35 22.56
N GLY A 16 2.69 22.93 22.09
CA GLY A 16 3.62 23.67 22.94
C GLY A 16 3.23 25.13 23.15
N LYS A 17 4.02 25.79 24.00
CA LYS A 17 3.77 27.16 24.47
C LYS A 17 5.02 28.04 24.45
N HIS A 18 6.21 27.45 24.51
CA HIS A 18 7.47 28.18 24.66
C HIS A 18 8.65 27.40 24.05
N ASP A 19 9.84 27.99 24.12
CA ASP A 19 11.09 27.47 23.56
C ASP A 19 11.92 26.64 24.55
N GLY A 20 11.35 26.37 25.74
CA GLY A 20 12.01 25.68 26.86
C GLY A 20 12.54 26.63 27.93
N SER A 21 12.27 27.93 27.79
CA SER A 21 12.51 28.93 28.83
C SER A 21 11.26 29.25 29.67
N TYR A 22 11.48 29.61 30.94
CA TYR A 22 10.47 30.11 31.85
C TYR A 22 11.06 31.19 32.76
N LYS A 23 10.40 32.36 32.83
CA LYS A 23 10.84 33.54 33.60
C LYS A 23 12.31 33.93 33.38
N GLY A 24 12.74 33.98 32.12
CA GLY A 24 14.10 34.39 31.74
C GLY A 24 15.18 33.33 31.95
N ARG A 25 14.85 32.14 32.47
CA ARG A 25 15.77 31.01 32.62
C ARG A 25 15.43 29.90 31.61
N ARG A 26 16.45 29.36 30.92
CA ARG A 26 16.31 28.20 30.03
C ARG A 26 16.50 26.90 30.81
N TYR A 27 15.55 25.97 30.68
CA TYR A 27 15.61 24.65 31.34
C TYR A 27 15.96 23.53 30.36
N TYR A 28 15.47 23.65 29.12
CA TYR A 28 15.83 22.80 28.00
C TYR A 28 15.73 23.62 26.71
N GLN A 29 16.25 23.06 25.62
CA GLN A 29 16.09 23.64 24.29
C GLN A 29 15.01 22.85 23.56
N ALA A 30 13.87 23.48 23.30
CA ALA A 30 12.84 22.92 22.44
C ALA A 30 13.29 23.03 20.97
N SER A 31 12.84 22.10 20.13
CA SER A 31 13.09 22.06 18.69
C SER A 31 12.48 23.25 17.95
N HIS A 32 11.42 23.84 18.48
CA HIS A 32 10.77 25.04 17.95
C HIS A 32 10.45 26.04 19.08
N PRO A 33 10.45 27.36 18.82
CA PRO A 33 10.14 28.37 19.86
C PRO A 33 8.77 28.26 20.53
N LYS A 34 7.89 27.39 20.01
CA LYS A 34 6.55 27.14 20.53
C LYS A 34 6.27 25.65 20.76
N SER A 35 7.24 24.74 20.59
CA SER A 35 6.99 23.31 20.78
C SER A 35 7.19 22.84 22.23
N GLY A 36 7.81 23.65 23.09
CA GLY A 36 8.05 23.30 24.49
C GLY A 36 6.85 23.53 25.40
N SER A 37 6.65 22.65 26.39
CA SER A 37 5.77 22.82 27.56
C SER A 37 6.46 22.41 28.86
N PHE A 38 5.99 22.94 29.99
CA PHE A 38 6.25 22.38 31.32
C PHE A 38 5.00 21.66 31.82
N ILE A 39 5.14 20.37 32.13
CA ILE A 39 4.03 19.52 32.58
C ILE A 39 4.26 19.08 34.03
N ASN A 40 3.18 19.14 34.82
CA ASN A 40 3.19 18.64 36.18
C ASN A 40 3.30 17.10 36.15
N PRO A 41 4.18 16.49 36.97
CA PRO A 41 4.30 15.04 37.08
C PRO A 41 2.98 14.28 37.29
N LEU A 42 1.94 14.91 37.86
CA LEU A 42 0.62 14.30 38.03
C LEU A 42 -0.16 14.11 36.73
N HIS A 43 0.25 14.76 35.64
CA HIS A 43 -0.40 14.70 34.33
C HIS A 43 0.44 14.00 33.27
N ILE A 44 1.55 13.37 33.66
CA ILE A 44 2.40 12.60 32.75
C ILE A 44 2.22 11.10 32.98
N ASN A 45 2.04 10.35 31.90
CA ASN A 45 2.16 8.91 31.95
C ASN A 45 3.62 8.53 31.66
N LEU A 46 4.34 8.01 32.66
CA LEU A 46 5.73 7.58 32.51
C LEU A 46 5.86 6.21 31.84
N GLY A 47 4.72 5.58 31.51
CA GLY A 47 4.66 4.24 30.97
C GLY A 47 4.85 3.16 32.02
N GLN A 48 5.09 1.96 31.53
CA GLN A 48 5.29 0.76 32.33
C GLN A 48 6.28 -0.19 31.65
N SER A 49 6.80 -1.14 32.41
CA SER A 49 7.68 -2.18 31.86
C SER A 49 6.88 -3.13 30.94
N PHE A 50 7.59 -3.85 30.06
CA PHE A 50 6.96 -4.86 29.22
C PHE A 50 6.23 -5.96 30.04
N PRO A 51 6.82 -6.54 31.12
CA PRO A 51 6.11 -7.49 31.96
C PRO A 51 4.86 -6.91 32.63
N ASP A 52 4.89 -5.65 33.07
CA ASP A 52 3.72 -4.99 33.66
C ASP A 52 2.62 -4.75 32.62
N ALA A 53 2.99 -4.30 31.42
CA ALA A 53 2.05 -4.15 30.31
C ALA A 53 1.37 -5.48 29.95
N TYR A 54 2.14 -6.57 29.91
CA TYR A 54 1.60 -7.91 29.75
C TYR A 54 0.65 -8.29 30.89
N ALA A 55 1.02 -8.06 32.15
CA ALA A 55 0.20 -8.38 33.30
C ALA A 55 -1.12 -7.58 33.32
N CYS A 56 -1.10 -6.31 32.90
CA CYS A 56 -2.30 -5.49 32.68
C CYS A 56 -3.16 -6.09 31.56
N LYS A 57 -2.56 -6.42 30.40
CA LYS A 57 -3.28 -7.03 29.27
C LYS A 57 -3.94 -8.36 29.63
N ALA A 58 -3.25 -9.21 30.38
CA ALA A 58 -3.72 -10.52 30.80
C ALA A 58 -4.94 -10.43 31.73
N LYS A 59 -5.07 -9.34 32.50
CA LYS A 59 -6.26 -9.06 33.31
C LYS A 59 -7.43 -8.57 32.46
N ASP A 60 -7.15 -7.83 31.39
CA ASP A 60 -8.17 -7.20 30.55
C ASP A 60 -8.81 -8.14 29.51
N VAL A 61 -8.22 -9.31 29.23
CA VAL A 61 -8.58 -10.11 28.04
C VAL A 61 -8.83 -11.59 28.34
N LEU A 62 -10.07 -12.04 28.10
CA LEU A 62 -10.52 -13.45 28.14
C LEU A 62 -9.97 -14.33 27.00
N ILE A 63 -9.35 -13.75 25.96
CA ILE A 63 -8.83 -14.49 24.79
C ILE A 63 -7.54 -13.83 24.30
N MET A 64 -6.41 -14.12 24.96
CA MET A 64 -5.14 -14.04 24.23
C MET A 64 -5.11 -15.24 23.29
N THR A 65 -5.11 -15.00 21.98
CA THR A 65 -4.71 -16.08 21.06
C THR A 65 -3.23 -16.33 21.34
N PRO A 66 -2.81 -17.55 21.70
CA PRO A 66 -1.49 -17.79 22.31
C PRO A 66 -0.30 -17.48 21.40
N ARG A 67 -0.54 -17.08 20.15
CA ARG A 67 0.47 -16.74 19.14
C ARG A 67 0.73 -15.23 19.02
N ILE A 68 -0.24 -14.38 19.37
CA ILE A 68 -0.14 -12.94 19.10
C ILE A 68 -0.29 -12.15 20.39
N LEU A 69 0.69 -11.29 20.66
CA LEU A 69 0.65 -10.36 21.78
C LEU A 69 0.54 -8.92 21.27
N PHE A 70 -0.63 -8.32 21.48
CA PHE A 70 -0.90 -6.92 21.16
C PHE A 70 -0.71 -6.04 22.39
N LEU A 71 0.37 -5.25 22.40
CA LEU A 71 0.68 -4.24 23.41
C LEU A 71 0.76 -2.84 22.78
N ASN A 72 -0.06 -2.57 21.76
CA ASN A 72 -0.11 -1.26 21.14
C ASN A 72 -0.66 -0.21 22.12
N ASN A 73 0.02 0.93 22.27
CA ASN A 73 -0.40 1.99 23.19
C ASN A 73 -0.55 1.56 24.67
N TYR A 74 0.33 0.66 25.12
CA TYR A 74 0.43 0.25 26.53
C TYR A 74 1.45 1.06 27.33
N GLY A 75 2.12 2.05 26.72
CA GLY A 75 3.16 2.83 27.38
C GLY A 75 4.42 2.02 27.69
N VAL A 76 4.71 0.97 26.91
CA VAL A 76 5.89 0.13 27.12
C VAL A 76 7.15 0.96 26.87
N TYR A 77 8.02 1.09 27.87
CA TYR A 77 9.30 1.81 27.69
C TYR A 77 10.51 0.87 27.53
N GLY A 78 10.33 -0.45 27.68
CA GLY A 78 11.40 -1.45 27.63
C GLY A 78 11.10 -2.62 28.56
N LEU A 79 12.08 -3.50 28.76
CA LEU A 79 11.92 -4.68 29.64
C LEU A 79 11.74 -4.30 31.11
N GLY A 80 12.35 -3.18 31.55
CA GLY A 80 12.35 -2.74 32.95
C GLY A 80 13.39 -3.46 33.81
N SER A 81 13.37 -3.19 35.12
CA SER A 81 14.33 -3.76 36.09
C SER A 81 13.84 -5.05 36.75
N GLN A 82 12.57 -5.41 36.55
CA GLN A 82 12.01 -6.65 37.08
C GLN A 82 12.27 -7.79 36.08
N GLU A 83 12.74 -8.92 36.59
CA GLU A 83 12.85 -10.15 35.83
C GLU A 83 11.49 -10.49 35.19
N VAL A 84 11.54 -11.08 34.00
CA VAL A 84 10.36 -11.58 33.28
C VAL A 84 9.51 -12.41 34.27
N THR A 85 8.27 -12.00 34.50
CA THR A 85 7.40 -12.70 35.45
C THR A 85 7.26 -14.16 35.04
N SER A 86 7.22 -15.08 36.01
CA SER A 86 7.00 -16.52 35.75
C SER A 86 5.76 -16.78 34.87
N GLN A 87 4.78 -15.88 34.93
CA GLN A 87 3.59 -15.86 34.08
C GLN A 87 3.92 -15.68 32.59
N PHE A 88 4.77 -14.72 32.21
CA PHE A 88 5.14 -14.50 30.81
C PHE A 88 5.97 -15.67 30.25
N SER A 89 6.93 -16.18 31.04
CA SER A 89 7.79 -17.30 30.62
C SER A 89 6.98 -18.52 30.16
N SER A 90 5.80 -18.76 30.73
CA SER A 90 4.91 -19.87 30.35
C SER A 90 4.28 -19.75 28.96
N ILE A 91 4.18 -18.53 28.41
CA ILE A 91 3.58 -18.25 27.11
C ILE A 91 4.60 -17.81 26.06
N ALA A 92 5.78 -17.36 26.48
CA ALA A 92 6.81 -16.79 25.62
C ALA A 92 7.16 -17.67 24.41
N SER A 93 7.24 -18.99 24.60
CA SER A 93 7.54 -19.96 23.55
C SER A 93 6.39 -20.18 22.55
N LYS A 94 5.17 -19.77 22.89
CA LYS A 94 3.99 -19.90 22.02
C LYS A 94 3.78 -18.67 21.13
N LEU A 95 4.31 -17.52 21.56
CA LEU A 95 4.20 -16.25 20.84
C LEU A 95 5.06 -16.28 19.57
N THR A 96 4.45 -15.84 18.47
CA THR A 96 5.08 -15.68 17.16
C THR A 96 4.93 -14.27 16.61
N GLU A 97 4.02 -13.46 17.17
CA GLU A 97 3.73 -12.12 16.69
C GLU A 97 3.66 -11.16 17.88
N LEU A 98 4.35 -10.02 17.75
CA LEU A 98 4.41 -9.00 18.78
C LEU A 98 4.12 -7.62 18.19
N ASP A 99 3.12 -6.94 18.74
CA ASP A 99 2.81 -5.56 18.45
C ASP A 99 3.21 -4.65 19.62
N LEU A 100 4.28 -3.87 19.42
CA LEU A 100 4.79 -2.84 20.31
C LEU A 100 4.54 -1.43 19.74
N SER A 101 3.60 -1.26 18.81
CA SER A 101 3.36 0.04 18.19
C SER A 101 2.81 1.08 19.17
N THR A 102 3.10 2.36 18.90
CA THR A 102 2.61 3.49 19.72
C THR A 102 3.00 3.33 21.19
N ASN A 103 4.28 3.10 21.48
CA ASN A 103 4.77 2.95 22.85
C ASN A 103 5.85 3.99 23.16
N LEU A 104 6.53 3.85 24.30
CA LEU A 104 7.57 4.77 24.77
C LEU A 104 8.97 4.20 24.54
N LEU A 105 9.13 3.32 23.55
CA LEU A 105 10.41 2.74 23.19
C LEU A 105 11.24 3.79 22.46
N LYS A 106 12.49 3.96 22.90
CA LYS A 106 13.42 4.97 22.39
C LYS A 106 14.65 4.38 21.70
N SER A 107 14.90 3.07 21.79
CA SER A 107 16.07 2.45 21.13
C SER A 107 15.81 1.01 20.70
N TRP A 108 16.52 0.57 19.67
CA TRP A 108 16.51 -0.82 19.22
C TRP A 108 17.05 -1.79 20.27
N THR A 109 17.92 -1.36 21.19
CA THR A 109 18.37 -2.18 22.31
C THR A 109 17.20 -2.63 23.18
N GLN A 110 16.25 -1.73 23.48
CA GLN A 110 15.05 -2.08 24.26
C GLN A 110 14.16 -3.07 23.51
N VAL A 111 14.04 -2.90 22.19
CA VAL A 111 13.29 -3.84 21.33
C VAL A 111 13.96 -5.21 21.32
N VAL A 112 15.29 -5.27 21.23
CA VAL A 112 16.08 -6.50 21.24
C VAL A 112 15.93 -7.24 22.58
N GLU A 113 16.00 -6.54 23.70
CA GLU A 113 15.77 -7.12 25.04
C GLU A 113 14.41 -7.81 25.12
N ILE A 114 13.35 -7.17 24.60
CA ILE A 114 12.00 -7.75 24.55
C ILE A 114 11.91 -8.89 23.52
N ALA A 115 12.55 -8.77 22.36
CA ALA A 115 12.50 -9.82 21.33
C ALA A 115 13.22 -11.09 21.79
N ASN A 116 14.32 -10.96 22.54
CA ASN A 116 15.11 -12.11 23.03
C ASN A 116 14.33 -13.01 24.00
N ILE A 117 13.33 -12.47 24.69
CA ILE A 117 12.46 -13.29 25.56
C ILE A 117 11.33 -13.98 24.79
N ILE A 118 11.21 -13.76 23.47
CA ILE A 118 10.22 -14.41 22.58
C ILE A 118 10.97 -15.19 21.47
N PRO A 119 11.40 -16.43 21.73
CA PRO A 119 12.34 -17.14 20.86
C PRO A 119 11.79 -17.47 19.45
N ASN A 120 10.46 -17.55 19.32
CA ASN A 120 9.77 -17.94 18.09
C ASN A 120 9.15 -16.74 17.36
N LEU A 121 9.65 -15.52 17.57
CA LEU A 121 9.11 -14.30 16.96
C LEU A 121 9.30 -14.31 15.43
N ILE A 122 8.20 -14.16 14.71
CA ILE A 122 8.09 -14.13 13.24
C ILE A 122 7.67 -12.75 12.75
N LEU A 123 6.74 -12.09 13.45
CA LEU A 123 6.23 -10.76 13.11
C LEU A 123 6.51 -9.79 14.25
N LEU A 124 7.15 -8.67 13.92
CA LEU A 124 7.39 -7.58 14.85
C LEU A 124 6.81 -6.27 14.30
N ASN A 125 5.92 -5.66 15.06
CA ASN A 125 5.42 -4.31 14.80
C ASN A 125 5.96 -3.33 15.85
N VAL A 126 6.75 -2.35 15.42
CA VAL A 126 7.29 -1.28 16.29
C VAL A 126 6.84 0.11 15.84
N SER A 127 5.84 0.18 14.97
CA SER A 127 5.34 1.41 14.36
C SER A 127 5.03 2.51 15.37
N SER A 128 5.14 3.78 14.98
CA SER A 128 4.83 4.93 15.86
C SER A 128 5.64 4.95 17.17
N ASN A 129 6.88 4.47 17.12
CA ASN A 129 7.89 4.72 18.15
C ASN A 129 9.02 5.56 17.56
N ARG A 130 9.81 6.23 18.42
CA ARG A 130 10.97 7.05 18.03
C ARG A 130 12.26 6.33 18.38
N LEU A 131 12.50 5.22 17.69
CA LEU A 131 13.65 4.35 17.98
C LEU A 131 14.95 4.94 17.42
N ILE A 132 15.93 5.16 18.30
CA ILE A 132 17.30 5.50 17.89
C ILE A 132 17.97 4.26 17.29
N ILE A 133 18.54 4.44 16.10
CA ILE A 133 19.31 3.40 15.41
C ILE A 133 20.73 3.38 15.99
N PRO A 134 21.20 2.25 16.54
CA PRO A 134 22.54 2.12 17.07
C PRO A 134 23.59 2.04 15.94
N GLU A 135 24.86 2.38 16.21
CA GLU A 135 25.93 2.34 15.19
C GLU A 135 26.17 0.92 14.66
N ASN A 136 26.18 -0.09 15.54
CA ASN A 136 26.51 -1.47 15.20
C ASN A 136 25.26 -2.35 15.05
N VAL A 137 24.35 -2.01 14.14
CA VAL A 137 23.07 -2.72 13.93
C VAL A 137 23.23 -4.24 13.70
N GLU A 138 24.31 -4.67 13.04
CA GLU A 138 24.54 -6.07 12.67
C GLU A 138 24.68 -7.00 13.88
N MET A 139 25.10 -6.49 15.03
CA MET A 139 25.24 -7.29 16.25
C MET A 139 23.90 -7.84 16.75
N PHE A 140 22.79 -7.20 16.36
CA PHE A 140 21.44 -7.60 16.74
C PHE A 140 20.83 -8.66 15.82
N ALA A 141 21.50 -9.03 14.73
CA ALA A 141 20.97 -9.99 13.75
C ALA A 141 20.56 -11.33 14.38
N LYS A 142 21.30 -11.80 15.39
CA LYS A 142 20.98 -13.05 16.10
C LYS A 142 19.60 -13.00 16.76
N SER A 143 19.22 -11.85 17.31
CA SER A 143 17.97 -11.64 18.04
C SER A 143 16.73 -11.69 17.13
N PHE A 144 16.90 -11.42 15.83
CA PHE A 144 15.80 -11.36 14.87
C PHE A 144 15.93 -12.41 13.74
N THR A 145 16.68 -13.48 13.98
CA THR A 145 16.95 -14.53 12.97
C THR A 145 15.69 -15.13 12.36
N ASN A 146 14.61 -15.24 13.16
CA ASN A 146 13.33 -15.84 12.78
C ASN A 146 12.29 -14.82 12.30
N VAL A 147 12.56 -13.51 12.42
CA VAL A 147 11.59 -12.48 12.07
C VAL A 147 11.54 -12.33 10.55
N GLU A 148 10.38 -12.65 9.99
CA GLU A 148 10.09 -12.59 8.56
C GLU A 148 9.26 -11.38 8.16
N GLU A 149 8.53 -10.79 9.11
CA GLU A 149 7.70 -9.61 8.89
C GLU A 149 8.02 -8.49 9.88
N LEU A 150 8.30 -7.31 9.32
CA LEU A 150 8.62 -6.13 10.10
C LEU A 150 7.73 -4.96 9.67
N ILE A 151 7.12 -4.33 10.67
CA ILE A 151 6.25 -3.16 10.48
C ILE A 151 6.90 -1.94 11.14
N LEU A 152 7.34 -1.01 10.29
CA LEU A 152 8.03 0.24 10.60
C LEU A 152 7.19 1.44 10.13
N ASN A 153 5.89 1.45 10.40
CA ASN A 153 5.06 2.58 9.98
C ASN A 153 5.24 3.77 10.92
N ARG A 154 5.22 5.01 10.42
CA ARG A 154 5.31 6.24 11.25
C ARG A 154 6.52 6.25 12.19
N MET A 155 7.69 5.86 11.69
CA MET A 155 8.95 5.86 12.45
C MET A 155 9.74 7.16 12.29
N ASP A 156 9.32 8.03 11.36
CA ASP A 156 10.07 9.21 10.92
C ASP A 156 11.47 8.84 10.36
N TYR A 157 11.55 7.67 9.74
CA TYR A 157 12.77 7.16 9.12
C TYR A 157 12.83 7.52 7.65
N ASN A 158 14.00 7.96 7.19
CA ASN A 158 14.30 7.96 5.76
C ASN A 158 14.65 6.53 5.27
N TRP A 159 14.85 6.36 3.97
CA TRP A 159 15.16 5.03 3.43
C TRP A 159 16.49 4.46 3.91
N ALA A 160 17.51 5.29 4.13
CA ALA A 160 18.80 4.83 4.65
C ALA A 160 18.66 4.28 6.08
N ASN A 161 17.84 4.92 6.91
CA ASN A 161 17.47 4.44 8.24
C ASN A 161 16.74 3.09 8.14
N ILE A 162 15.75 2.95 7.26
CA ILE A 162 15.04 1.68 7.04
C ILE A 162 16.01 0.58 6.61
N LEU A 163 16.90 0.84 5.65
CA LEU A 163 17.90 -0.15 5.21
C LEU A 163 18.83 -0.56 6.35
N SER A 164 19.30 0.40 7.15
CA SER A 164 20.13 0.14 8.33
C SER A 164 19.39 -0.72 9.37
N VAL A 165 18.09 -0.49 9.60
CA VAL A 165 17.30 -1.34 10.48
C VAL A 165 17.10 -2.73 9.91
N THR A 166 16.77 -2.84 8.62
CA THR A 166 16.48 -4.13 8.00
C THR A 166 17.68 -5.07 7.93
N SER A 167 18.93 -4.58 8.06
CA SER A 167 20.11 -5.43 8.17
C SER A 167 20.14 -6.27 9.46
N MET A 168 19.37 -5.87 10.49
CA MET A 168 19.16 -6.68 11.69
C MET A 168 18.26 -7.90 11.44
N PHE A 169 17.60 -8.00 10.29
CA PHE A 169 16.55 -8.99 10.01
C PHE A 169 16.94 -9.91 8.83
N PRO A 170 17.81 -10.92 9.04
CA PRO A 170 18.39 -11.72 7.96
C PRO A 170 17.38 -12.63 7.22
N SER A 171 16.18 -12.81 7.77
CA SER A 171 15.11 -13.63 7.20
C SER A 171 13.91 -12.80 6.73
N LEU A 172 14.06 -11.47 6.65
CA LEU A 172 12.96 -10.56 6.31
C LEU A 172 12.40 -10.84 4.91
N GLN A 173 11.09 -11.09 4.86
CA GLN A 173 10.33 -11.35 3.64
C GLN A 173 9.22 -10.31 3.41
N ARG A 174 8.71 -9.68 4.47
CA ARG A 174 7.61 -8.71 4.39
C ARG A 174 7.98 -7.44 5.16
N LEU A 175 7.95 -6.29 4.48
CA LEU A 175 8.29 -5.00 5.07
C LEU A 175 7.16 -3.99 4.85
N TYR A 176 6.75 -3.33 5.93
CA TYR A 176 5.81 -2.22 5.89
C TYR A 176 6.53 -0.97 6.37
N ALA A 177 6.65 0.03 5.50
CA ALA A 177 7.30 1.31 5.78
C ALA A 177 6.39 2.47 5.38
N SER A 178 5.12 2.38 5.77
CA SER A 178 4.09 3.37 5.44
C SER A 178 4.14 4.59 6.36
N PHE A 179 3.72 5.76 5.88
CA PHE A 179 3.69 7.00 6.69
C PHE A 179 5.04 7.45 7.25
N ASN A 180 6.13 7.27 6.49
CA ASN A 180 7.48 7.72 6.86
C ASN A 180 7.94 8.95 6.08
N ASN A 181 7.05 9.60 5.33
CA ASN A 181 7.37 10.73 4.46
C ASN A 181 8.47 10.42 3.42
N LEU A 182 8.59 9.16 2.99
CA LEU A 182 9.63 8.73 2.04
C LEU A 182 9.39 9.37 0.66
N GLU A 183 10.45 9.93 0.08
CA GLU A 183 10.42 10.58 -1.23
C GLU A 183 11.55 10.05 -2.12
N THR A 184 12.78 10.01 -1.57
CA THR A 184 13.97 9.52 -2.27
C THR A 184 14.52 8.26 -1.63
N PHE A 185 15.10 7.40 -2.46
CA PHE A 185 15.64 6.10 -2.07
C PHE A 185 17.10 5.98 -2.47
N ILE A 186 17.94 5.57 -1.54
CA ILE A 186 19.30 5.12 -1.88
C ILE A 186 19.27 3.72 -2.49
N ASP A 187 20.33 3.38 -3.24
CA ASP A 187 20.45 2.07 -3.87
C ASP A 187 20.36 0.94 -2.83
N SER A 188 19.50 -0.05 -3.16
CA SER A 188 19.22 -1.22 -2.33
C SER A 188 19.85 -2.49 -2.92
N THR A 189 20.72 -2.36 -3.93
CA THR A 189 21.45 -3.47 -4.55
C THR A 189 22.13 -4.36 -3.51
N GLY A 190 21.91 -5.67 -3.62
CA GLY A 190 22.45 -6.67 -2.69
C GLY A 190 21.80 -6.71 -1.31
N LYS A 191 20.87 -5.79 -1.01
CA LYS A 191 20.09 -5.76 0.24
C LYS A 191 18.67 -6.30 -0.01
N LEU A 192 17.97 -6.67 1.07
CA LEU A 192 16.56 -7.11 1.01
C LEU A 192 16.32 -8.24 -0.02
N THR A 193 17.30 -9.12 -0.22
CA THR A 193 17.29 -10.12 -1.32
C THR A 193 16.22 -11.19 -1.18
N LYS A 194 15.70 -11.40 0.04
CA LYS A 194 14.59 -12.32 0.36
C LYS A 194 13.22 -11.62 0.40
N LEU A 195 13.17 -10.30 0.21
CA LEU A 195 11.94 -9.54 0.35
C LEU A 195 10.96 -9.89 -0.77
N LYS A 196 9.75 -10.30 -0.37
CA LYS A 196 8.65 -10.70 -1.25
C LYS A 196 7.53 -9.67 -1.26
N PHE A 197 7.30 -9.01 -0.12
CA PHE A 197 6.27 -8.00 0.06
C PHE A 197 6.87 -6.69 0.56
N LEU A 198 6.51 -5.59 -0.09
CA LEU A 198 6.86 -4.24 0.33
C LEU A 198 5.64 -3.31 0.27
N SER A 199 5.32 -2.67 1.40
CA SER A 199 4.36 -1.57 1.44
C SER A 199 5.04 -0.24 1.76
N LEU A 200 5.00 0.67 0.79
CA LEU A 200 5.41 2.07 0.87
C LEU A 200 4.21 3.02 0.83
N SER A 201 3.04 2.55 1.26
CA SER A 201 1.81 3.33 1.20
C SER A 201 1.87 4.58 2.08
N ASN A 202 1.17 5.66 1.71
CA ASN A 202 1.12 6.91 2.47
C ASN A 202 2.51 7.54 2.68
N ASN A 203 3.31 7.61 1.62
CA ASN A 203 4.57 8.35 1.59
C ASN A 203 4.44 9.53 0.60
N ARG A 204 5.57 10.03 0.09
CA ARG A 204 5.64 11.19 -0.81
C ARG A 204 6.34 10.86 -2.12
N ILE A 205 6.22 9.60 -2.58
CA ILE A 205 6.85 9.15 -3.81
C ILE A 205 6.14 9.80 -4.99
N SER A 206 6.83 10.67 -5.72
CA SER A 206 6.30 11.40 -6.88
C SER A 206 7.02 11.06 -8.18
N ASP A 207 8.31 10.72 -8.11
CA ASP A 207 9.15 10.35 -9.24
C ASP A 207 9.09 8.84 -9.52
N GLU A 208 8.81 8.46 -10.76
CA GLU A 208 8.82 7.07 -11.22
C GLU A 208 10.23 6.43 -11.14
N ASN A 209 11.31 7.21 -11.29
CA ASN A 209 12.68 6.70 -11.16
C ASN A 209 12.97 6.22 -9.73
N GLU A 210 12.39 6.89 -8.74
CA GLU A 210 12.47 6.48 -7.33
C GLU A 210 11.73 5.16 -7.10
N LEU A 211 10.60 4.94 -7.79
CA LEU A 211 9.91 3.64 -7.80
C LEU A 211 10.77 2.55 -8.48
N LEU A 212 11.43 2.84 -9.60
CA LEU A 212 12.21 1.85 -10.35
C LEU A 212 13.39 1.24 -9.57
N LYS A 213 13.89 1.92 -8.53
CA LYS A 213 14.94 1.41 -7.62
C LYS A 213 14.54 0.11 -6.92
N PHE A 214 13.24 -0.13 -6.73
CA PHE A 214 12.74 -1.40 -6.18
C PHE A 214 12.67 -2.52 -7.22
N GLY A 215 12.78 -2.20 -8.51
CA GLY A 215 12.72 -3.16 -9.61
C GLY A 215 13.86 -4.16 -9.63
N GLN A 216 14.95 -3.89 -8.93
CA GLN A 216 16.10 -4.78 -8.82
C GLN A 216 15.94 -5.85 -7.73
N LEU A 217 14.91 -5.74 -6.88
CA LEU A 217 14.67 -6.70 -5.80
C LEU A 217 14.24 -8.06 -6.39
N PRO A 218 15.05 -9.13 -6.21
CA PRO A 218 14.95 -10.31 -7.04
C PRO A 218 13.72 -11.18 -6.74
N GLN A 219 13.16 -11.08 -5.53
CA GLN A 219 12.02 -11.88 -5.07
C GLN A 219 10.76 -11.05 -4.80
N LEU A 220 10.78 -9.74 -5.07
CA LEU A 220 9.66 -8.87 -4.77
C LEU A 220 8.47 -9.21 -5.68
N SER A 221 7.45 -9.83 -5.09
CA SER A 221 6.24 -10.26 -5.80
C SER A 221 5.04 -9.35 -5.54
N THR A 222 5.02 -8.63 -4.42
CA THR A 222 3.95 -7.69 -4.07
C THR A 222 4.51 -6.35 -3.67
N LEU A 223 4.06 -5.29 -4.36
CA LEU A 223 4.45 -3.92 -4.09
C LEU A 223 3.22 -3.02 -3.94
N TYR A 224 3.07 -2.42 -2.76
CA TYR A 224 2.01 -1.45 -2.48
C TYR A 224 2.59 -0.04 -2.34
N VAL A 225 2.15 0.85 -3.23
CA VAL A 225 2.59 2.26 -3.32
C VAL A 225 1.36 3.18 -3.21
N ASN A 226 0.38 2.79 -2.39
CA ASN A 226 -0.89 3.48 -2.31
C ASN A 226 -0.77 4.84 -1.64
N ASN A 227 -1.62 5.82 -1.98
CA ASN A 227 -1.60 7.14 -1.36
C ASN A 227 -0.21 7.79 -1.42
N ASN A 228 0.37 7.82 -2.61
CA ASN A 228 1.59 8.56 -2.95
C ASN A 228 1.24 9.61 -4.02
N GLN A 229 2.24 10.19 -4.68
CA GLN A 229 2.09 11.35 -5.58
C GLN A 229 2.55 11.01 -7.01
N LEU A 230 2.53 9.74 -7.39
CA LEU A 230 2.97 9.30 -8.72
C LEU A 230 2.00 9.82 -9.78
N THR A 231 2.50 10.57 -10.76
CA THR A 231 1.71 11.05 -11.91
C THR A 231 1.80 10.14 -13.12
N SER A 232 2.86 9.32 -13.21
CA SER A 232 3.09 8.35 -14.28
C SER A 232 3.89 7.15 -13.79
N VAL A 233 3.95 6.12 -14.62
CA VAL A 233 4.89 5.00 -14.52
C VAL A 233 5.48 4.76 -15.90
N SER A 234 6.80 4.67 -15.99
CA SER A 234 7.52 4.31 -17.22
C SER A 234 8.72 3.42 -16.96
N PHE A 235 9.13 2.67 -17.98
CA PHE A 235 10.30 1.80 -17.98
C PHE A 235 11.21 2.18 -19.17
N ASN A 236 12.38 2.73 -18.86
CA ASN A 236 13.31 3.27 -19.87
C ASN A 236 14.25 2.22 -20.47
N ASP A 237 14.24 0.98 -19.97
CA ASP A 237 15.14 -0.09 -20.41
C ASP A 237 14.65 -0.82 -21.66
N VAL A 238 13.36 -0.73 -21.98
CA VAL A 238 12.77 -1.32 -23.18
C VAL A 238 11.74 -0.38 -23.81
N SER A 239 11.66 -0.38 -25.15
CA SER A 239 10.60 0.29 -25.88
C SER A 239 9.32 -0.55 -25.90
N LEU A 240 8.15 0.11 -25.98
CA LEU A 240 6.87 -0.57 -26.23
C LEU A 240 6.84 -1.29 -27.58
N GLU A 241 7.59 -0.80 -28.56
CA GLU A 241 7.56 -1.24 -29.96
C GLU A 241 8.03 -2.68 -30.18
N ASP A 242 8.93 -3.16 -29.33
CA ASP A 242 9.53 -4.47 -29.48
C ASP A 242 8.70 -5.58 -28.80
N GLY A 243 7.64 -5.23 -28.06
CA GLY A 243 6.90 -6.17 -27.19
C GLY A 243 7.76 -6.80 -26.09
N LYS A 244 8.97 -6.27 -25.88
CA LYS A 244 9.93 -6.74 -24.88
C LYS A 244 9.42 -6.43 -23.48
N LYS A 245 9.76 -7.32 -22.54
CA LYS A 245 9.49 -7.13 -21.13
C LYS A 245 10.64 -6.40 -20.46
N THR A 246 10.32 -5.52 -19.53
CA THR A 246 11.34 -4.80 -18.75
C THR A 246 12.12 -5.79 -17.87
N SER A 247 13.38 -5.48 -17.62
CA SER A 247 14.25 -6.15 -16.66
C SER A 247 13.93 -5.78 -15.22
N HIS A 248 13.24 -4.64 -15.00
CA HIS A 248 12.75 -4.23 -13.69
C HIS A 248 11.58 -5.10 -13.23
N PHE A 249 11.48 -5.32 -11.92
CA PHE A 249 10.35 -6.00 -11.28
C PHE A 249 10.07 -7.40 -11.85
N ARG A 250 11.13 -8.17 -12.13
CA ARG A 250 11.03 -9.49 -12.79
C ARG A 250 10.09 -10.48 -12.10
N SER A 251 9.90 -10.36 -10.78
CA SER A 251 9.08 -11.26 -9.97
C SER A 251 7.74 -10.66 -9.55
N LEU A 252 7.44 -9.43 -9.97
CA LEU A 252 6.28 -8.68 -9.48
C LEU A 252 4.98 -9.23 -10.05
N GLU A 253 4.13 -9.72 -9.16
CA GLU A 253 2.83 -10.30 -9.47
C GLU A 253 1.67 -9.37 -9.09
N CYS A 254 1.80 -8.64 -7.99
CA CYS A 254 0.78 -7.75 -7.46
C CYS A 254 1.32 -6.33 -7.29
N LEU A 255 0.71 -5.37 -7.97
CA LEU A 255 1.04 -3.96 -7.88
C LEU A 255 -0.19 -3.14 -7.49
N SER A 256 -0.08 -2.40 -6.39
CA SER A 256 -1.11 -1.49 -5.94
C SER A 256 -0.63 -0.05 -6.04
N LEU A 257 -1.26 0.71 -6.95
CA LEU A 257 -1.05 2.13 -7.20
C LEU A 257 -2.29 2.95 -6.80
N ASN A 258 -3.13 2.40 -5.92
CA ASN A 258 -4.37 3.04 -5.50
C ASN A 258 -4.12 4.43 -4.91
N LYS A 259 -4.94 5.41 -5.28
CA LYS A 259 -4.85 6.77 -4.76
C LYS A 259 -3.47 7.40 -5.01
N ASN A 260 -3.06 7.45 -6.27
CA ASN A 260 -1.96 8.30 -6.74
C ASN A 260 -2.54 9.37 -7.69
N ASP A 261 -1.67 10.12 -8.37
CA ASP A 261 -2.03 11.17 -9.31
C ASP A 261 -1.91 10.75 -10.78
N ILE A 262 -1.99 9.44 -11.05
CA ILE A 262 -1.85 8.89 -12.40
C ILE A 262 -3.02 9.34 -13.29
N ASN A 263 -2.69 10.13 -14.30
CA ASN A 263 -3.68 10.82 -15.14
C ASN A 263 -3.60 10.46 -16.63
N ASN A 264 -2.66 9.60 -17.04
CA ASN A 264 -2.38 9.28 -18.43
C ASN A 264 -2.55 7.78 -18.74
N ARG A 265 -2.92 7.46 -19.99
CA ARG A 265 -3.03 6.09 -20.48
C ARG A 265 -1.66 5.44 -20.72
N SER A 266 -0.64 6.22 -21.04
CA SER A 266 0.72 5.71 -21.29
C SER A 266 1.25 4.90 -20.10
N SER A 267 0.91 5.26 -18.86
CA SER A 267 1.24 4.45 -17.68
C SER A 267 0.67 3.02 -17.75
N ILE A 268 -0.55 2.84 -18.28
CA ILE A 268 -1.13 1.50 -18.49
C ILE A 268 -0.33 0.75 -19.57
N ASP A 269 0.07 1.45 -20.63
CA ASP A 269 0.88 0.87 -21.70
C ASP A 269 2.23 0.40 -21.16
N GLU A 270 2.88 1.21 -20.33
CA GLU A 270 4.15 0.90 -19.66
C GLU A 270 4.04 -0.28 -18.70
N LEU A 271 2.96 -0.37 -17.92
CA LEU A 271 2.70 -1.52 -17.04
C LEU A 271 2.57 -2.85 -17.81
N SER A 272 2.25 -2.82 -19.10
CA SER A 272 2.24 -4.03 -19.94
C SER A 272 3.64 -4.60 -20.22
N LYS A 273 4.71 -3.83 -19.95
CA LYS A 273 6.11 -4.31 -20.02
C LYS A 273 6.47 -5.24 -18.87
N LEU A 274 5.69 -5.29 -17.79
CA LEU A 274 5.91 -6.22 -16.69
C LEU A 274 5.61 -7.66 -17.15
N ALA A 275 6.50 -8.59 -16.82
CA ALA A 275 6.41 -9.97 -17.29
C ALA A 275 5.35 -10.78 -16.53
N ASN A 276 5.28 -10.61 -15.21
CA ASN A 276 4.53 -11.48 -14.30
C ASN A 276 3.35 -10.79 -13.59
N LEU A 277 2.98 -9.58 -14.00
CA LEU A 277 1.92 -8.82 -13.33
C LEU A 277 0.56 -9.51 -13.52
N THR A 278 -0.01 -10.04 -12.44
CA THR A 278 -1.31 -10.73 -12.41
C THR A 278 -2.39 -9.97 -11.65
N GLU A 279 -2.03 -9.09 -10.74
CA GLU A 279 -2.96 -8.25 -9.98
C GLU A 279 -2.56 -6.78 -10.03
N LEU A 280 -3.52 -5.93 -10.37
CA LEU A 280 -3.33 -4.49 -10.44
C LEU A 280 -4.47 -3.74 -9.74
N ILE A 281 -4.11 -2.82 -8.85
CA ILE A 281 -5.06 -1.89 -8.24
C ILE A 281 -4.71 -0.46 -8.65
N LEU A 282 -5.59 0.18 -9.43
CA LEU A 282 -5.43 1.54 -9.97
C LEU A 282 -6.53 2.51 -9.52
N ALA A 283 -7.41 2.08 -8.61
CA ALA A 283 -8.52 2.91 -8.15
C ALA A 283 -8.05 4.25 -7.56
N ASN A 284 -8.97 5.22 -7.49
CA ASN A 284 -8.73 6.55 -6.90
C ASN A 284 -7.58 7.35 -7.54
N ASN A 285 -7.27 7.09 -8.81
CA ASN A 285 -6.38 7.93 -9.62
C ASN A 285 -7.20 8.82 -10.57
N PRO A 286 -6.69 10.01 -10.99
CA PRO A 286 -7.37 10.88 -11.95
C PRO A 286 -7.83 10.18 -13.23
N LEU A 287 -7.12 9.14 -13.70
CA LEU A 287 -7.54 8.37 -14.87
C LEU A 287 -8.92 7.72 -14.72
N GLY A 288 -9.34 7.40 -13.49
CA GLY A 288 -10.67 6.86 -13.22
C GLY A 288 -11.78 7.85 -13.56
N ALA A 289 -11.56 9.15 -13.36
CA ALA A 289 -12.51 10.18 -13.76
C ALA A 289 -12.53 10.39 -15.29
N VAL A 290 -11.35 10.28 -15.93
CA VAL A 290 -11.18 10.44 -17.38
C VAL A 290 -11.86 9.30 -18.15
N TYR A 291 -11.58 8.05 -17.76
CA TYR A 291 -12.03 6.86 -18.50
C TYR A 291 -13.28 6.21 -17.91
N LYS A 292 -13.64 6.52 -16.66
CA LYS A 292 -14.83 5.98 -15.96
C LYS A 292 -14.89 4.45 -16.05
N ASP A 293 -16.03 3.92 -16.46
CA ASP A 293 -16.32 2.52 -16.72
C ASP A 293 -15.42 1.89 -17.80
N LYS A 294 -14.83 2.69 -18.70
CA LYS A 294 -13.92 2.21 -19.74
C LYS A 294 -12.55 1.84 -19.19
N LEU A 295 -12.17 2.34 -18.02
CA LEU A 295 -10.83 2.12 -17.47
C LEU A 295 -10.54 0.62 -17.31
N PHE A 296 -11.49 -0.13 -16.77
CA PHE A 296 -11.38 -1.58 -16.64
C PHE A 296 -11.05 -2.24 -17.99
N TYR A 297 -11.84 -1.94 -19.03
CA TYR A 297 -11.67 -2.55 -20.34
C TYR A 297 -10.35 -2.16 -21.01
N ILE A 298 -9.89 -0.92 -20.83
CA ILE A 298 -8.60 -0.46 -21.35
C ILE A 298 -7.44 -1.19 -20.64
N THR A 299 -7.45 -1.22 -19.31
CA THR A 299 -6.37 -1.82 -18.52
C THR A 299 -6.30 -3.32 -18.73
N VAL A 300 -7.44 -4.00 -18.59
CA VAL A 300 -7.54 -5.45 -18.77
C VAL A 300 -7.18 -5.80 -20.21
N GLY A 301 -7.80 -5.17 -21.22
CA GLY A 301 -7.51 -5.45 -22.63
C GLY A 301 -6.02 -5.28 -22.99
N LYS A 302 -5.36 -4.24 -22.47
CA LYS A 302 -3.91 -4.00 -22.70
C LYS A 302 -3.02 -5.03 -22.00
N ILE A 303 -3.26 -5.32 -20.72
CA ILE A 303 -2.37 -6.14 -19.90
C ILE A 303 -2.90 -7.57 -19.85
N GLY A 304 -2.44 -8.39 -20.79
CA GLY A 304 -2.91 -9.77 -20.98
C GLY A 304 -2.61 -10.73 -19.84
N SER A 305 -1.58 -10.45 -19.04
CA SER A 305 -1.20 -11.28 -17.89
C SER A 305 -2.10 -11.10 -16.66
N LEU A 306 -2.95 -10.06 -16.62
CA LEU A 306 -3.81 -9.80 -15.47
C LEU A 306 -4.86 -10.90 -15.28
N LYS A 307 -5.03 -11.28 -14.02
CA LYS A 307 -6.08 -12.20 -13.52
C LYS A 307 -7.01 -11.50 -12.54
N LYS A 308 -6.50 -10.49 -11.83
CA LYS A 308 -7.23 -9.69 -10.84
C LYS A 308 -7.12 -8.21 -11.14
N TYR A 309 -8.23 -7.50 -10.98
CA TYR A 309 -8.27 -6.04 -11.06
C TYR A 309 -9.02 -5.50 -9.85
N SER A 310 -8.41 -4.55 -9.13
CA SER A 310 -8.96 -4.01 -7.89
C SER A 310 -9.35 -5.09 -6.85
N LYS A 311 -8.49 -6.11 -6.69
CA LYS A 311 -8.66 -7.25 -5.76
C LYS A 311 -9.75 -8.27 -6.11
N ALA A 312 -10.46 -8.09 -7.23
CA ALA A 312 -11.44 -9.05 -7.72
C ALA A 312 -10.91 -9.80 -8.93
N GLU A 313 -11.17 -11.10 -8.99
CA GLU A 313 -11.06 -11.87 -10.22
C GLU A 313 -12.20 -11.48 -11.16
N PHE A 314 -11.90 -11.38 -12.45
CA PHE A 314 -12.91 -11.15 -13.49
C PHE A 314 -13.12 -12.41 -14.31
N LEU A 315 -14.34 -12.57 -14.82
CA LEU A 315 -14.74 -13.73 -15.61
C LEU A 315 -14.06 -13.74 -16.98
N VAL A 316 -13.99 -14.92 -17.60
CA VAL A 316 -13.46 -15.10 -18.96
C VAL A 316 -14.22 -14.22 -19.97
N GLU A 317 -15.53 -14.05 -19.82
CA GLU A 317 -16.33 -13.18 -20.69
C GLU A 317 -16.05 -11.69 -20.48
N GLU A 318 -15.70 -11.26 -19.27
CA GLU A 318 -15.30 -9.87 -18.99
C GLU A 318 -13.93 -9.58 -19.61
N ARG A 319 -13.00 -10.53 -19.51
CA ARG A 319 -11.71 -10.53 -20.20
C ARG A 319 -11.88 -10.40 -21.71
N LYS A 320 -12.70 -11.25 -22.32
CA LYS A 320 -13.01 -11.22 -23.76
C LYS A 320 -13.62 -9.88 -24.17
N SER A 321 -14.57 -9.38 -23.38
CA SER A 321 -15.21 -8.07 -23.63
C SER A 321 -14.19 -6.92 -23.57
N ALA A 322 -13.26 -6.95 -22.61
CA ALA A 322 -12.19 -5.97 -22.47
C ALA A 322 -11.22 -5.98 -23.65
N GLU A 323 -10.85 -7.16 -24.11
CA GLU A 323 -9.96 -7.31 -25.26
C GLU A 323 -10.59 -6.83 -26.57
N ILE A 324 -11.85 -7.18 -26.83
CA ILE A 324 -12.59 -6.69 -28.00
C ILE A 324 -12.76 -5.17 -27.93
N PHE A 325 -13.12 -4.63 -26.75
CA PHE A 325 -13.25 -3.19 -26.55
C PHE A 325 -11.93 -2.47 -26.82
N TYR A 326 -10.82 -2.99 -26.26
CA TYR A 326 -9.50 -2.43 -26.41
C TYR A 326 -9.02 -2.47 -27.87
N LEU A 327 -9.22 -3.60 -28.56
CA LEU A 327 -8.91 -3.75 -29.99
C LEU A 327 -9.64 -2.71 -30.83
N ARG A 328 -10.97 -2.61 -30.69
CA ARG A 328 -11.78 -1.61 -31.40
C ARG A 328 -11.34 -0.18 -31.12
N MET A 329 -10.99 0.12 -29.88
CA MET A 329 -10.48 1.43 -29.50
C MET A 329 -9.16 1.74 -30.23
N VAL A 330 -8.25 0.77 -30.31
CA VAL A 330 -6.97 0.92 -31.01
C VAL A 330 -7.17 1.09 -32.52
N GLU A 331 -7.99 0.23 -33.15
CA GLU A 331 -8.29 0.34 -34.60
C GLU A 331 -8.98 1.65 -34.95
N LYS A 332 -9.90 2.12 -34.11
CA LYS A 332 -10.54 3.42 -34.27
C LYS A 332 -9.53 4.57 -34.24
N LEU A 333 -8.61 4.56 -33.25
CA LEU A 333 -7.57 5.57 -33.14
C LEU A 333 -6.59 5.54 -34.31
N ALA A 334 -6.27 4.34 -34.82
CA ALA A 334 -5.43 4.16 -35.98
C ALA A 334 -6.08 4.75 -37.24
N LEU A 335 -7.38 4.47 -37.44
CA LEU A 335 -8.17 5.02 -38.55
C LEU A 335 -8.27 6.55 -38.47
N GLU A 336 -8.57 7.11 -37.29
CA GLU A 336 -8.69 8.56 -37.09
C GLU A 336 -7.36 9.30 -37.32
N LYS A 337 -6.23 8.65 -37.06
CA LYS A 337 -4.89 9.23 -37.20
C LYS A 337 -4.15 8.80 -38.47
N ASN A 338 -4.79 8.03 -39.36
CA ASN A 338 -4.17 7.43 -40.54
C ASN A 338 -2.87 6.66 -40.22
N ILE A 339 -2.85 5.94 -39.10
CA ILE A 339 -1.70 5.13 -38.67
C ILE A 339 -1.79 3.77 -39.37
N SER A 340 -0.66 3.31 -39.91
CA SER A 340 -0.58 2.00 -40.55
C SER A 340 -0.83 0.87 -39.54
N GLU A 341 -1.21 -0.30 -40.03
CA GLU A 341 -1.36 -1.48 -39.18
C GLU A 341 -0.03 -1.85 -38.48
N GLU A 342 1.09 -1.69 -39.20
CA GLU A 342 2.41 -1.98 -38.68
C GLU A 342 2.81 -1.04 -37.54
N ASP A 343 2.51 0.26 -37.66
CA ASP A 343 2.79 1.24 -36.60
C ASP A 343 1.81 1.10 -35.42
N THR A 344 0.58 0.68 -35.69
CA THR A 344 -0.39 0.31 -34.65
C THR A 344 0.11 -0.89 -33.83
N ALA A 345 0.70 -1.88 -34.50
CA ALA A 345 1.28 -3.04 -33.83
C ALA A 345 2.52 -2.70 -33.00
N LYS A 346 3.31 -1.69 -33.39
CA LYS A 346 4.44 -1.19 -32.59
C LYS A 346 3.95 -0.52 -31.29
N THR A 347 2.99 0.37 -31.38
CA THR A 347 2.48 1.07 -30.19
C THR A 347 1.65 0.19 -29.25
N CYS A 348 1.12 -0.92 -29.79
CA CYS A 348 0.29 -1.85 -29.05
C CYS A 348 0.80 -3.30 -29.16
N SER A 349 1.60 -3.71 -28.18
CA SER A 349 2.20 -5.05 -28.08
C SER A 349 1.25 -6.23 -28.32
N ARG A 350 -0.02 -6.12 -27.90
CA ARG A 350 -1.03 -7.17 -28.08
C ARG A 350 -1.88 -7.04 -29.35
N TYR A 351 -1.65 -6.04 -30.20
CA TYR A 351 -2.55 -5.78 -31.34
C TYR A 351 -2.63 -6.97 -32.30
N LYS A 352 -1.47 -7.47 -32.76
CA LYS A 352 -1.40 -8.64 -33.67
C LYS A 352 -2.04 -9.89 -33.07
N GLU A 353 -1.84 -10.12 -31.77
CA GLU A 353 -2.45 -11.21 -31.02
C GLU A 353 -3.99 -11.09 -31.02
N LEU A 354 -4.50 -9.90 -30.70
CA LEU A 354 -5.94 -9.64 -30.59
C LEU A 354 -6.65 -9.69 -31.94
N VAL A 355 -6.04 -9.16 -33.00
CA VAL A 355 -6.56 -9.28 -34.37
C VAL A 355 -6.65 -10.73 -34.78
N LYS A 356 -5.64 -11.56 -34.47
CA LYS A 356 -5.68 -13.00 -34.76
C LYS A 356 -6.80 -13.72 -34.01
N LEU A 357 -7.10 -13.30 -32.78
CA LEU A 357 -8.08 -13.97 -31.92
C LEU A 357 -9.53 -13.56 -32.24
N TYR A 358 -9.76 -12.28 -32.56
CA TYR A 358 -11.11 -11.72 -32.70
C TYR A 358 -11.44 -11.19 -34.10
N GLY A 359 -10.45 -11.09 -34.99
CA GLY A 359 -10.57 -10.43 -36.28
C GLY A 359 -10.59 -8.90 -36.16
N HIS A 360 -10.47 -8.23 -37.31
CA HIS A 360 -10.63 -6.78 -37.38
C HIS A 360 -12.08 -6.37 -37.12
N ALA A 361 -12.27 -5.20 -36.49
CA ALA A 361 -13.58 -4.59 -36.47
C ALA A 361 -13.96 -4.06 -37.86
N SER A 362 -15.23 -4.23 -38.25
CA SER A 362 -15.69 -3.65 -39.52
C SER A 362 -15.61 -2.11 -39.45
N PRO A 363 -15.16 -1.43 -40.51
CA PRO A 363 -15.03 0.04 -40.53
C PRO A 363 -16.34 0.75 -40.13
N GLU A 364 -17.48 0.22 -40.57
CA GLU A 364 -18.82 0.70 -40.22
C GLU A 364 -19.08 0.67 -38.70
N SER A 365 -18.61 -0.38 -38.01
CA SER A 365 -18.77 -0.52 -36.56
C SER A 365 -17.89 0.43 -35.73
N LEU A 366 -16.80 0.95 -36.32
CA LEU A 366 -15.89 1.91 -35.70
C LEU A 366 -16.39 3.37 -35.82
N ILE A 367 -17.14 3.66 -36.88
CA ILE A 367 -17.68 4.99 -37.20
C ILE A 367 -19.02 5.25 -36.49
N THR A 368 -19.83 4.22 -36.25
CA THR A 368 -21.19 4.38 -35.72
C THR A 368 -21.17 4.60 -34.19
N LYS A 369 -21.63 5.78 -33.71
CA LYS A 369 -21.98 5.98 -32.29
C LYS A 369 -23.05 4.96 -31.91
N THR A 370 -22.74 4.09 -30.97
CA THR A 370 -23.53 2.92 -30.56
C THR A 370 -24.99 3.28 -30.27
N THR A 371 -25.87 3.07 -31.25
CA THR A 371 -27.34 3.09 -31.11
C THR A 371 -27.89 1.76 -30.56
N VAL A 372 -27.05 0.71 -30.53
CA VAL A 372 -27.41 -0.70 -30.29
C VAL A 372 -28.18 -0.95 -28.98
N LEU A 373 -28.03 -0.11 -27.95
CA LEU A 373 -28.77 -0.29 -26.70
C LEU A 373 -30.24 0.11 -26.81
N ARG A 374 -30.62 1.05 -27.69
CA ARG A 374 -32.04 1.46 -27.83
C ARG A 374 -32.90 0.39 -28.51
N ASP A 375 -32.30 -0.43 -29.37
CA ASP A 375 -33.00 -1.44 -30.18
C ASP A 375 -33.17 -2.78 -29.44
N LYS A 376 -32.52 -2.95 -28.28
CA LYS A 376 -32.62 -4.16 -27.43
C LYS A 376 -33.49 -3.96 -26.18
N LEU A 377 -34.06 -2.77 -25.99
CA LEU A 377 -34.95 -2.50 -24.87
C LEU A 377 -36.38 -2.91 -25.23
N ILE A 378 -37.01 -3.67 -24.34
CA ILE A 378 -38.44 -3.98 -24.43
C ILE A 378 -39.24 -2.85 -23.78
N ALA A 379 -40.33 -2.45 -24.43
CA ALA A 379 -41.29 -1.52 -23.85
C ALA A 379 -42.33 -2.32 -23.05
N VAL A 380 -42.50 -1.99 -21.78
CA VAL A 380 -43.51 -2.59 -20.92
C VAL A 380 -44.33 -1.52 -20.22
N ASP A 381 -45.61 -1.83 -19.99
CA ASP A 381 -46.48 -1.06 -19.13
C ASP A 381 -46.47 -1.70 -17.74
N ILE A 382 -46.24 -0.90 -16.70
CA ILE A 382 -46.13 -1.39 -15.31
C ILE A 382 -47.29 -0.81 -14.50
N GLU A 383 -48.09 -1.69 -13.94
CA GLU A 383 -49.20 -1.36 -13.04
C GLU A 383 -48.84 -1.78 -11.61
N THR A 384 -49.09 -0.88 -10.65
CA THR A 384 -48.86 -1.16 -9.24
C THR A 384 -50.14 -1.59 -8.55
N VAL A 385 -50.17 -2.81 -7.99
CA VAL A 385 -51.35 -3.40 -7.34
C VAL A 385 -51.82 -2.59 -6.10
N ASN A 386 -50.91 -1.83 -5.46
CA ASN A 386 -51.20 -1.08 -4.24
C ASN A 386 -51.54 0.42 -4.47
N ILE A 387 -51.47 0.92 -5.72
CA ILE A 387 -51.84 2.30 -6.08
C ILE A 387 -52.51 2.26 -7.46
N PRO A 388 -53.85 2.12 -7.54
CA PRO A 388 -54.57 1.88 -8.79
C PRO A 388 -54.37 2.95 -9.86
N ASP A 389 -54.05 4.19 -9.48
CA ASP A 389 -53.96 5.34 -10.40
C ASP A 389 -52.56 5.56 -10.99
N LYS A 390 -51.57 4.69 -10.70
CA LYS A 390 -50.18 4.89 -11.14
C LYS A 390 -49.75 3.83 -12.16
N VAL A 391 -50.08 4.08 -13.43
CA VAL A 391 -49.63 3.27 -14.57
C VAL A 391 -48.41 3.91 -15.21
N PHE A 392 -47.27 3.21 -15.22
CA PHE A 392 -46.07 3.64 -15.96
C PHE A 392 -46.11 3.07 -17.36
N LYS A 393 -46.51 3.87 -18.33
CA LYS A 393 -46.61 3.45 -19.73
C LYS A 393 -45.28 3.56 -20.46
N ASN A 394 -45.02 2.58 -21.33
CA ASN A 394 -43.91 2.57 -22.29
C ASN A 394 -42.52 2.67 -21.64
N LYS A 395 -42.30 1.97 -20.52
CA LYS A 395 -41.00 1.93 -19.86
C LYS A 395 -40.07 1.00 -20.65
N LYS A 396 -38.97 1.55 -21.16
CA LYS A 396 -37.93 0.80 -21.88
C LYS A 396 -36.97 0.13 -20.89
N LEU A 397 -36.95 -1.20 -20.86
CA LEU A 397 -36.15 -2.02 -19.95
C LEU A 397 -35.29 -3.04 -20.70
N SER A 398 -34.18 -3.47 -20.09
CA SER A 398 -33.41 -4.60 -20.60
C SER A 398 -34.18 -5.92 -20.36
N PRO A 399 -34.17 -6.90 -21.27
CA PRO A 399 -34.81 -8.20 -21.09
C PRO A 399 -34.34 -8.97 -19.85
N THR A 400 -33.14 -8.66 -19.33
CA THR A 400 -32.53 -9.31 -18.16
C THR A 400 -32.62 -8.47 -16.88
N MET A 401 -33.36 -7.36 -16.89
CA MET A 401 -33.46 -6.45 -15.76
C MET A 401 -34.27 -7.06 -14.61
N THR A 402 -33.70 -7.09 -13.41
CA THR A 402 -34.39 -7.57 -12.20
C THR A 402 -35.26 -6.47 -11.59
N ILE A 403 -36.35 -6.86 -10.92
CA ILE A 403 -37.32 -5.93 -10.30
C ILE A 403 -36.64 -4.98 -9.30
N LEU A 404 -35.65 -5.45 -8.54
CA LEU A 404 -34.87 -4.64 -7.60
C LEU A 404 -34.09 -3.47 -8.25
N LYS A 405 -33.84 -3.54 -9.56
CA LYS A 405 -33.13 -2.50 -10.32
C LYS A 405 -34.08 -1.51 -11.00
N LEU A 406 -35.40 -1.75 -10.99
CA LEU A 406 -36.39 -0.76 -11.43
C LEU A 406 -36.50 0.35 -10.39
N LYS A 407 -36.02 1.55 -10.75
CA LYS A 407 -36.30 2.80 -10.04
C LYS A 407 -37.46 3.54 -10.70
#